data_AF-A0A2S5ZV86-F1
#
_entry.id   AF-A0A2S5ZV86-F1
#
_cell.length_a   1.000
_cell.length_b   1.000
_cell.length_c   1.000
_cell.angle_alpha   90.00
_cell.angle_beta   90.00
_cell.angle_gamma   90.00
#
_symmetry.space_group_name_H-M   'P 1'
#
loop_
_entity.id
_entity.type
_entity.pdbx_description
1 polymer ?
#
loop_
_entity_poly.entity_id
_entity_poly.type
_entity_poly.pdbx_seq_one_letter_code
_entity_poly.pdbx_strand_id
1 'polypeptide(L)'
;MIGRTMKPNYAAWRIDLADKWAQRAPAAVAIAITWGLEAAVRFVLQTIAEAPEPHGGGPVQADLCPSGGVEESIRRHVIATAICTALQAAGYRLTSGATPTAETTALWDPSTGIPADALRASNVDASSSESGIAGIEQIGWRICGWRGPEYSITVYSTARTVDQFENKPGNVDFTDVTIAGRSGRQFRLDGASKHLNCNVVFAAQQGVVQLQVLIRAALDNPPEPCGPLARIGENLVPWFPE
;
A
#
# COMPACT_ATOMS: atom_id res chain seq x y z
N MET A 1 -2.09 -40.24 -40.01
CA MET A 1 -2.83 -39.77 -38.82
C MET A 1 -1.80 -39.37 -37.78
N ILE A 2 -1.59 -38.08 -37.55
CA ILE A 2 -0.73 -37.57 -36.46
C ILE A 2 -1.49 -36.42 -35.79
N GLY A 3 -1.59 -36.52 -34.47
CA GLY A 3 -2.58 -35.87 -33.63
C GLY A 3 -2.39 -34.36 -33.45
N ARG A 4 -3.53 -33.71 -33.19
CA ARG A 4 -3.61 -32.35 -32.64
C ARG A 4 -3.05 -32.36 -31.21
N THR A 5 -1.86 -31.81 -31.03
CA THR A 5 -1.36 -31.37 -29.72
C THR A 5 -2.13 -30.12 -29.29
N MET A 6 -2.92 -30.26 -28.23
CA MET A 6 -3.51 -29.12 -27.52
C MET A 6 -2.38 -28.22 -27.00
N LYS A 7 -2.36 -26.95 -27.42
CA LYS A 7 -1.47 -25.94 -26.83
C LYS A 7 -2.00 -25.55 -25.44
N PRO A 8 -1.15 -25.45 -24.40
CA PRO A 8 -1.58 -25.00 -23.08
C PRO A 8 -2.10 -23.54 -23.17
N ASN A 9 -3.22 -23.29 -22.49
CA ASN A 9 -3.85 -21.98 -22.45
C ASN A 9 -3.01 -21.00 -21.62
N TYR A 10 -2.38 -20.04 -22.28
CA TYR A 10 -1.55 -18.98 -21.68
C TYR A 10 -2.26 -18.20 -20.56
N ALA A 11 -3.59 -18.08 -20.59
CA ALA A 11 -4.35 -17.39 -19.56
C ALA A 11 -4.34 -18.14 -18.22
N ALA A 12 -4.38 -19.47 -18.24
CA ALA A 12 -4.35 -20.29 -17.02
C ALA A 12 -2.97 -20.25 -16.35
N TRP A 13 -1.89 -20.16 -17.12
CA TRP A 13 -0.53 -20.05 -16.59
C TRP A 13 -0.25 -18.68 -15.96
N ARG A 14 -0.77 -17.59 -16.53
CA ARG A 14 -0.63 -16.23 -15.95
C ARG A 14 -1.34 -16.08 -14.60
N ILE A 15 -2.48 -16.76 -14.42
CA ILE A 15 -3.23 -16.75 -13.16
C ILE A 15 -2.46 -17.55 -12.09
N ASP A 16 -1.97 -18.75 -12.42
CA ASP A 16 -1.18 -19.58 -11.49
C ASP A 16 0.14 -18.90 -11.06
N LEU A 17 0.80 -18.17 -11.96
CA LEU A 17 2.00 -17.41 -11.62
C LEU A 17 1.67 -16.19 -10.73
N ALA A 18 0.62 -15.44 -11.06
CA ALA A 18 0.19 -14.28 -10.27
C ALA A 18 -0.26 -14.70 -8.85
N ASP A 19 -0.96 -15.84 -8.73
CA ASP A 19 -1.37 -16.39 -7.45
C ASP A 19 -0.18 -16.88 -6.62
N LYS A 20 0.83 -17.50 -7.24
CA LYS A 20 2.08 -17.90 -6.57
C LYS A 20 2.91 -16.69 -6.10
N TRP A 21 2.92 -15.60 -6.86
CA TRP A 21 3.58 -14.35 -6.46
C TRP A 21 2.80 -13.62 -5.35
N ALA A 22 1.46 -13.59 -5.44
CA ALA A 22 0.61 -13.00 -4.41
C ALA A 22 0.72 -13.74 -3.06
N GLN A 23 0.95 -15.05 -3.08
CA GLN A 23 1.18 -15.85 -1.86
C GLN A 23 2.58 -15.65 -1.25
N ARG A 24 3.58 -15.23 -2.04
CA ARG A 24 5.00 -15.12 -1.61
C ARG A 24 5.46 -13.70 -1.32
N ALA A 25 4.80 -12.69 -1.89
CA ALA A 25 5.05 -11.28 -1.60
C ALA A 25 4.92 -10.90 -0.11
N PRO A 26 3.96 -11.44 0.67
CA PRO A 26 3.88 -11.17 2.11
C PRO A 26 5.11 -11.68 2.88
N ALA A 27 5.69 -12.80 2.47
CA ALA A 27 6.89 -13.37 3.10
C ALA A 27 8.15 -12.53 2.79
N ALA A 28 8.29 -12.04 1.55
CA ALA A 28 9.40 -11.15 1.19
C ALA A 28 9.33 -9.81 1.95
N VAL A 29 8.12 -9.27 2.14
CA VAL A 29 7.87 -8.06 2.93
C VAL A 29 8.13 -8.32 4.43
N ALA A 30 7.67 -9.46 4.97
CA ALA A 30 7.94 -9.82 6.37
C ALA A 30 9.45 -10.01 6.65
N ILE A 31 10.19 -10.64 5.72
CA ILE A 31 11.65 -10.81 5.82
C ILE A 31 12.37 -9.46 5.72
N ALA A 32 11.92 -8.55 4.85
CA ALA A 32 12.47 -7.20 4.77
C ALA A 32 12.29 -6.40 6.06
N ILE A 33 11.16 -6.59 6.75
CA ILE A 33 10.85 -5.92 8.02
C ILE A 33 11.66 -6.52 9.19
N THR A 34 12.01 -7.80 9.15
CA THR A 34 12.61 -8.50 10.31
C THR A 34 14.11 -8.82 10.20
N TRP A 35 14.68 -9.01 9.00
CA TRP A 35 16.09 -9.44 8.81
C TRP A 35 16.94 -8.45 8.00
N GLY A 36 16.36 -7.33 7.54
CA GLY A 36 17.05 -6.27 6.79
C GLY A 36 17.04 -6.46 5.26
N LEU A 37 17.29 -5.36 4.53
CA LEU A 37 17.17 -5.30 3.06
C LEU A 37 18.05 -6.32 2.32
N GLU A 38 19.25 -6.62 2.82
CA GLU A 38 20.14 -7.60 2.19
C GLU A 38 19.56 -9.02 2.17
N ALA A 39 18.85 -9.41 3.25
CA ALA A 39 18.21 -10.71 3.35
C ALA A 39 16.99 -10.80 2.42
N ALA A 40 16.23 -9.71 2.31
CA ALA A 40 15.10 -9.61 1.38
C ALA A 40 15.56 -9.70 -0.09
N VAL A 41 16.65 -9.03 -0.45
CA VAL A 41 17.22 -9.10 -1.80
C VAL A 41 17.71 -10.52 -2.11
N ARG A 42 18.40 -11.18 -1.17
CA ARG A 42 18.85 -12.56 -1.35
C ARG A 42 17.69 -13.54 -1.55
N PHE A 43 16.61 -13.38 -0.78
CA PHE A 43 15.40 -14.18 -0.88
C PHE A 43 14.70 -14.00 -2.24
N VAL A 44 14.61 -12.76 -2.72
CA VAL A 44 14.07 -12.46 -4.05
C VAL A 44 14.94 -13.08 -5.15
N LEU A 45 16.27 -12.99 -5.04
CA LEU A 45 17.19 -13.59 -6.01
C LEU A 45 17.15 -15.13 -6.02
N GLN A 46 17.04 -15.79 -4.87
CA GLN A 46 16.82 -17.25 -4.80
C GLN A 46 15.50 -17.66 -5.45
N THR A 47 14.44 -16.89 -5.22
CA THR A 47 13.12 -17.16 -5.81
C THR A 47 13.14 -17.03 -7.34
N ILE A 48 13.93 -16.10 -7.87
CA ILE A 48 14.13 -15.92 -9.32
C ILE A 48 14.97 -17.07 -9.90
N ALA A 49 15.99 -17.55 -9.18
CA ALA A 49 16.84 -18.67 -9.60
C ALA A 49 16.11 -20.03 -9.63
N GLU A 50 15.05 -20.18 -8.83
CA GLU A 50 14.20 -21.38 -8.82
C GLU A 50 13.04 -21.31 -9.83
N ALA A 51 12.88 -20.20 -10.55
CA ALA A 51 11.86 -20.08 -11.59
C ALA A 51 12.27 -20.91 -12.82
N PRO A 52 11.40 -21.79 -13.36
CA PRO A 52 11.73 -22.54 -14.57
C PRO A 52 11.92 -21.56 -15.73
N GLU A 53 12.99 -21.75 -16.51
CA GLU A 53 13.32 -20.87 -17.63
C GLU A 53 12.15 -20.75 -18.62
N PRO A 54 11.90 -19.55 -19.15
CA PRO A 54 10.86 -19.35 -20.15
C PRO A 54 11.28 -20.01 -21.47
N HIS A 55 10.68 -21.16 -21.77
CA HIS A 55 10.68 -21.70 -23.13
C HIS A 55 9.81 -20.83 -24.03
N GLY A 56 10.43 -19.90 -24.75
CA GLY A 56 9.80 -19.16 -25.84
C GLY A 56 9.84 -17.65 -25.63
N GLY A 57 10.89 -17.01 -26.18
CA GLY A 57 11.03 -15.57 -26.22
C GLY A 57 9.90 -14.92 -27.02
N GLY A 58 9.01 -14.23 -26.31
CA GLY A 58 8.05 -13.28 -26.88
C GLY A 58 8.05 -12.00 -26.04
N PRO A 59 7.91 -10.81 -26.65
CA PRO A 59 8.02 -9.55 -25.93
C PRO A 59 6.85 -9.39 -24.94
N VAL A 60 7.16 -9.19 -23.67
CA VAL A 60 6.19 -8.85 -22.62
C VAL A 60 6.23 -7.35 -22.41
N GLN A 61 5.09 -6.68 -22.62
CA GLN A 61 4.96 -5.23 -22.41
C GLN A 61 4.76 -4.97 -20.91
N ALA A 62 5.73 -4.30 -20.28
CA ALA A 62 5.64 -3.86 -18.89
C ALA A 62 6.17 -2.43 -18.76
N ASP A 63 5.27 -1.48 -18.51
CA ASP A 63 5.58 -0.07 -18.28
C ASP A 63 6.22 0.10 -16.88
N LEU A 64 7.54 -0.06 -16.79
CA LEU A 64 8.27 -0.02 -15.51
C LEU A 64 9.41 1.02 -15.42
N CYS A 65 9.80 1.70 -16.52
CA CYS A 65 11.01 2.54 -16.53
C CYS A 65 10.71 3.99 -16.98
N PRO A 66 11.04 5.03 -16.19
CA PRO A 66 10.91 6.43 -16.61
C PRO A 66 12.08 6.89 -17.51
N SER A 67 11.79 7.75 -18.50
CA SER A 67 12.79 8.38 -19.38
C SER A 67 12.80 9.90 -19.19
N GLY A 68 13.78 10.43 -18.45
CA GLY A 68 13.96 11.88 -18.25
C GLY A 68 15.26 12.19 -17.52
N GLY A 69 15.97 13.24 -17.96
CA GLY A 69 17.34 13.57 -17.55
C GLY A 69 17.49 14.03 -16.09
N VAL A 70 18.67 13.71 -15.56
CA VAL A 70 19.28 14.11 -14.28
C VAL A 70 18.85 15.50 -13.75
N GLU A 71 17.88 15.51 -12.83
CA GLU A 71 17.90 16.42 -11.66
C GLU A 71 17.08 15.96 -10.44
N GLU A 72 16.24 14.90 -10.52
CA GLU A 72 15.42 14.46 -9.38
C GLU A 72 15.88 13.11 -8.77
N SER A 73 16.49 13.18 -7.58
CA SER A 73 16.70 12.13 -6.58
C SER A 73 17.40 10.82 -7.01
N ILE A 74 18.72 10.78 -6.73
CA ILE A 74 19.67 9.66 -6.94
C ILE A 74 19.15 8.30 -6.40
N ARG A 75 18.22 8.28 -5.42
CA ARG A 75 17.74 7.03 -4.79
C ARG A 75 16.61 6.33 -5.55
N ARG A 76 15.79 7.04 -6.33
CA ARG A 76 14.77 6.42 -7.20
C ARG A 76 15.40 5.65 -8.37
N HIS A 77 16.60 6.05 -8.78
CA HIS A 77 17.31 5.45 -9.89
C HIS A 77 17.88 4.05 -9.56
N VAL A 78 18.34 3.77 -8.33
CA VAL A 78 19.03 2.49 -8.07
C VAL A 78 18.09 1.28 -8.13
N ILE A 79 16.86 1.41 -7.62
CA ILE A 79 15.87 0.32 -7.61
C ILE A 79 15.27 0.11 -9.01
N ALA A 80 14.94 1.19 -9.71
CA ALA A 80 14.42 1.12 -11.08
C ALA A 80 15.49 0.59 -12.06
N THR A 81 16.75 1.01 -11.94
CA THR A 81 17.83 0.60 -12.87
C THR A 81 18.16 -0.88 -12.73
N ALA A 82 18.16 -1.46 -11.52
CA ALA A 82 18.45 -2.89 -11.30
C ALA A 82 17.38 -3.81 -11.94
N ILE A 83 16.11 -3.39 -11.90
CA ILE A 83 15.00 -4.10 -12.54
C ILE A 83 15.10 -3.93 -14.07
N CYS A 84 15.44 -2.73 -14.55
CA CYS A 84 15.56 -2.48 -15.98
C CYS A 84 16.80 -3.17 -16.60
N THR A 85 17.93 -3.33 -15.88
CA THR A 85 19.10 -4.09 -16.38
C THR A 85 18.86 -5.60 -16.38
N ALA A 86 18.25 -6.15 -15.32
CA ALA A 86 17.94 -7.57 -15.25
C ALA A 86 17.03 -8.02 -16.38
N LEU A 87 16.04 -7.20 -16.71
CA LEU A 87 15.05 -7.59 -17.69
C LEU A 87 15.45 -7.18 -19.15
N GLN A 88 16.35 -6.19 -19.36
CA GLN A 88 17.03 -6.00 -20.65
C GLN A 88 18.00 -7.16 -20.97
N ALA A 89 18.70 -7.67 -19.95
CA ALA A 89 19.49 -8.90 -20.08
C ALA A 89 18.62 -10.12 -20.42
N ALA A 90 17.33 -10.09 -20.06
CA ALA A 90 16.33 -11.08 -20.43
C ALA A 90 15.66 -10.84 -21.81
N GLY A 91 16.12 -9.83 -22.58
CA GLY A 91 15.77 -9.68 -23.99
C GLY A 91 14.44 -8.99 -24.31
N TYR A 92 13.81 -8.29 -23.36
CA TYR A 92 12.63 -7.48 -23.68
C TYR A 92 13.01 -6.22 -24.49
N ARG A 93 12.01 -5.54 -25.06
CA ARG A 93 12.13 -4.17 -25.60
C ARG A 93 11.07 -3.29 -24.96
N LEU A 94 11.45 -2.12 -24.49
CA LEU A 94 10.56 -1.16 -23.83
C LEU A 94 10.38 0.09 -24.71
N THR A 95 9.15 0.58 -24.84
CA THR A 95 8.81 1.82 -25.57
C THR A 95 8.04 2.75 -24.65
N SER A 96 8.36 4.05 -24.65
CA SER A 96 7.70 5.05 -23.78
C SER A 96 6.30 5.40 -24.30
N GLY A 97 5.28 5.14 -23.48
CA GLY A 97 3.92 5.67 -23.66
C GLY A 97 3.73 6.96 -22.87
N ALA A 98 3.05 7.96 -23.43
CA ALA A 98 2.73 9.20 -22.73
C ALA A 98 1.72 8.94 -21.60
N THR A 99 2.04 9.40 -20.39
CA THR A 99 1.17 9.31 -19.20
C THR A 99 -0.08 10.17 -19.41
N PRO A 100 -1.31 9.65 -19.21
CA PRO A 100 -2.49 10.51 -19.14
C PRO A 100 -2.38 11.42 -17.91
N THR A 101 -2.47 12.73 -18.12
CA THR A 101 -2.50 13.74 -17.06
C THR A 101 -3.78 13.53 -16.25
N ALA A 102 -3.68 12.86 -15.10
CA ALA A 102 -4.78 12.80 -14.15
C ALA A 102 -5.08 14.22 -13.70
N GLU A 103 -6.34 14.64 -13.78
CA GLU A 103 -6.81 15.88 -13.16
C GLU A 103 -6.50 15.79 -11.66
N THR A 104 -5.52 16.57 -11.21
CA THR A 104 -5.08 16.55 -9.81
C THR A 104 -6.11 17.30 -8.98
N THR A 105 -7.18 16.62 -8.53
CA THR A 105 -7.95 17.11 -7.39
C THR A 105 -6.97 17.37 -6.26
N ALA A 106 -6.92 18.62 -5.78
CA ALA A 106 -6.06 18.97 -4.66
C ALA A 106 -6.54 18.21 -3.41
N LEU A 107 -5.79 17.17 -3.03
CA LEU A 107 -6.09 16.37 -1.85
C LEU A 107 -5.69 17.13 -0.59
N TRP A 108 -6.58 17.17 0.40
CA TRP A 108 -6.26 17.65 1.74
C TRP A 108 -5.08 16.89 2.33
N ASP A 109 -4.16 17.62 2.98
CA ASP A 109 -2.96 17.10 3.60
C ASP A 109 -3.18 16.88 5.11
N PRO A 110 -3.18 15.63 5.60
CA PRO A 110 -3.39 15.36 7.02
C PRO A 110 -2.29 15.91 7.92
N SER A 111 -1.05 16.04 7.42
CA SER A 111 0.08 16.55 8.20
C SER A 111 -0.13 17.98 8.67
N THR A 112 -0.83 18.77 7.85
CA THR A 112 -1.08 20.20 8.10
C THR A 112 -2.52 20.48 8.53
N GLY A 113 -3.46 19.60 8.19
CA GLY A 113 -4.87 19.75 8.51
C GLY A 113 -5.28 19.32 9.93
N ILE A 114 -4.46 18.53 10.64
CA ILE A 114 -4.76 18.06 11.99
C ILE A 114 -3.90 18.81 13.01
N PRO A 115 -4.50 19.50 14.01
CA PRO A 115 -3.74 20.24 15.00
C PRO A 115 -3.07 19.32 16.03
N ALA A 116 -1.93 19.77 16.54
CA ALA A 116 -1.09 19.01 17.48
C ALA A 116 -1.83 18.63 18.78
N ASP A 117 -2.81 19.42 19.19
CA ASP A 117 -3.67 19.23 20.36
C ASP A 117 -4.66 18.07 20.18
N ALA A 118 -5.23 17.90 18.97
CA ALA A 118 -6.04 16.73 18.65
C ALA A 118 -5.21 15.44 18.62
N LEU A 119 -3.97 15.52 18.12
CA LEU A 119 -3.01 14.42 18.14
C LEU A 119 -2.60 14.06 19.58
N ARG A 120 -2.27 15.05 20.42
CA ARG A 120 -1.96 14.84 21.84
C ARG A 120 -3.14 14.24 22.61
N ALA A 121 -4.36 14.71 22.36
CA ALA A 121 -5.58 14.12 22.94
C ALA A 121 -5.79 12.66 22.53
N SER A 122 -5.20 12.24 21.41
CA SER A 122 -5.24 10.87 20.89
C SER A 122 -4.06 10.00 21.35
N ASN A 123 -3.25 10.48 22.31
CA ASN A 123 -2.06 9.80 22.84
C ASN A 123 -1.01 9.45 21.76
N VAL A 124 -0.85 10.31 20.76
CA VAL A 124 0.25 10.23 19.79
C VAL A 124 1.12 11.48 19.82
N ASP A 125 2.38 11.33 19.46
CA ASP A 125 3.34 12.42 19.42
C ASP A 125 3.19 13.21 18.11
N ALA A 126 2.72 14.45 18.22
CA ALA A 126 2.55 15.34 17.07
C ALA A 126 3.87 15.65 16.34
N SER A 127 5.01 15.61 17.04
CA SER A 127 6.33 15.84 16.43
C SER A 127 6.87 14.63 15.65
N SER A 128 6.25 13.46 15.82
CA SER A 128 6.63 12.22 15.13
C SER A 128 6.01 12.08 13.73
N SER A 129 5.38 13.15 13.23
CA SER A 129 4.71 13.23 11.94
C SER A 129 5.60 12.72 10.81
N GLU A 130 5.06 11.83 9.99
CA GLU A 130 5.77 11.28 8.84
C GLU A 130 4.84 11.20 7.62
N SER A 131 5.19 11.94 6.57
CA SER A 131 4.42 11.93 5.32
C SER A 131 4.69 10.68 4.48
N GLY A 132 3.68 10.24 3.73
CA GLY A 132 3.79 9.08 2.86
C GLY A 132 3.91 7.76 3.62
N ILE A 133 4.37 6.71 2.94
CA ILE A 133 4.70 5.43 3.55
C ILE A 133 6.21 5.39 3.73
N ALA A 134 6.67 5.40 4.98
CA ALA A 134 8.09 5.47 5.33
C ALA A 134 8.81 6.69 4.69
N GLY A 135 8.16 7.85 4.64
CA GLY A 135 8.68 9.06 4.01
C GLY A 135 8.48 9.14 2.49
N ILE A 136 7.83 8.14 1.88
CA ILE A 136 7.64 8.05 0.42
C ILE A 136 6.20 8.39 0.04
N GLU A 137 6.03 9.53 -0.62
CA GLU A 137 4.75 9.97 -1.21
C GLU A 137 4.20 8.96 -2.22
N GLN A 138 2.89 8.74 -2.16
CA GLN A 138 2.18 7.79 -3.02
C GLN A 138 1.31 8.54 -4.02
N ILE A 139 1.36 8.17 -5.30
CA ILE A 139 0.58 8.82 -6.35
C ILE A 139 -0.92 8.66 -6.04
N GLY A 140 -1.65 9.78 -6.01
CA GLY A 140 -3.09 9.81 -5.72
C GLY A 140 -3.44 9.74 -4.23
N TRP A 141 -2.45 9.94 -3.35
CA TRP A 141 -2.64 9.95 -1.90
C TRP A 141 -1.91 11.11 -1.23
N ARG A 142 -2.50 11.61 -0.16
CA ARG A 142 -1.80 12.30 0.93
C ARG A 142 -1.89 11.43 2.17
N ILE A 143 -0.75 11.17 2.80
CA ILE A 143 -0.66 10.23 3.92
C ILE A 143 0.17 10.89 5.00
N CYS A 144 -0.30 10.83 6.25
CA CYS A 144 0.53 11.17 7.38
C CYS A 144 0.32 10.18 8.53
N GLY A 145 1.43 9.74 9.14
CA GLY A 145 1.44 8.88 10.30
C GLY A 145 2.03 9.56 11.53
N TRP A 146 1.55 9.15 12.70
CA TRP A 146 2.08 9.56 14.00
C TRP A 146 2.24 8.35 14.92
N ARG A 147 3.27 8.38 15.76
CA ARG A 147 3.62 7.31 16.69
C ARG A 147 3.10 7.64 18.09
N GLY A 148 2.49 6.66 18.75
CA GLY A 148 2.14 6.68 20.16
C GLY A 148 2.80 5.52 20.91
N PRO A 149 2.65 5.46 22.25
CA PRO A 149 3.25 4.42 23.08
C PRO A 149 2.63 3.03 22.87
N GLU A 150 1.34 2.96 22.56
CA GLU A 150 0.58 1.70 22.42
C GLU A 150 0.21 1.40 20.96
N TYR A 151 0.08 2.43 20.14
CA TYR A 151 -0.35 2.32 18.76
C TYR A 151 0.27 3.43 17.91
N SER A 152 0.28 3.23 16.60
CA SER A 152 0.46 4.30 15.63
C SER A 152 -0.86 4.58 14.94
N ILE A 153 -1.05 5.82 14.53
CA ILE A 153 -2.17 6.22 13.70
C ILE A 153 -1.67 6.64 12.33
N THR A 154 -2.49 6.45 11.30
CA THR A 154 -2.20 6.97 9.96
C THR A 154 -3.48 7.50 9.36
N VAL A 155 -3.43 8.73 8.83
CA VAL A 155 -4.54 9.34 8.11
C VAL A 155 -4.17 9.39 6.64
N TYR A 156 -5.09 8.91 5.80
CA TYR A 156 -4.94 8.89 4.35
C TYR A 156 -6.03 9.77 3.73
N SER A 157 -5.68 10.46 2.65
CA SER A 157 -6.56 11.33 1.89
C SER A 157 -6.39 11.00 0.40
N THR A 158 -7.49 10.77 -0.31
CA THR A 158 -7.47 10.29 -1.69
C THR A 158 -8.75 10.63 -2.45
N ALA A 159 -8.68 10.61 -3.78
CA ALA A 159 -9.81 10.78 -4.68
C ALA A 159 -10.65 9.50 -4.91
N ARG A 160 -10.33 8.44 -4.17
CA ARG A 160 -11.08 7.18 -4.21
C ARG A 160 -12.44 7.31 -3.51
N THR A 161 -13.38 6.46 -3.90
CA THR A 161 -14.71 6.38 -3.27
C THR A 161 -14.76 5.31 -2.19
N VAL A 162 -15.74 5.36 -1.29
CA VAL A 162 -15.97 4.32 -0.27
C VAL A 162 -16.18 2.95 -0.93
N ASP A 163 -16.98 2.87 -2.00
CA ASP A 163 -17.22 1.64 -2.76
C ASP A 163 -15.92 0.99 -3.27
N GLN A 164 -14.92 1.79 -3.64
CA GLN A 164 -13.63 1.25 -4.08
C GLN A 164 -12.86 0.58 -2.93
N PHE A 165 -13.06 1.01 -1.67
CA PHE A 165 -12.53 0.31 -0.51
C PHE A 165 -13.32 -0.97 -0.20
N GLU A 166 -14.63 -0.96 -0.36
CA GLU A 166 -15.49 -2.14 -0.14
C GLU A 166 -15.20 -3.27 -1.13
N ASN A 167 -14.95 -2.90 -2.40
CA ASN A 167 -14.67 -3.85 -3.46
C ASN A 167 -13.19 -4.24 -3.55
N LYS A 168 -12.33 -3.75 -2.64
CA LYS A 168 -10.89 -4.06 -2.64
C LYS A 168 -10.65 -5.42 -1.97
N PRO A 169 -10.06 -6.41 -2.68
CA PRO A 169 -9.68 -7.68 -2.07
C PRO A 169 -8.74 -7.47 -0.88
N GLY A 170 -8.98 -8.22 0.19
CA GLY A 170 -8.23 -8.12 1.44
C GLY A 170 -8.77 -7.10 2.45
N ASN A 171 -9.69 -6.21 2.05
CA ASN A 171 -10.51 -5.49 3.02
C ASN A 171 -11.70 -6.38 3.41
N VAL A 172 -11.93 -6.56 4.70
CA VAL A 172 -12.92 -7.50 5.26
C VAL A 172 -13.62 -6.90 6.48
N ASP A 173 -14.64 -7.58 6.99
CA ASP A 173 -15.36 -7.24 8.22
C ASP A 173 -15.91 -5.79 8.23
N PHE A 174 -16.57 -5.42 7.14
CA PHE A 174 -17.14 -4.08 7.00
C PHE A 174 -18.33 -3.86 7.96
N THR A 175 -18.36 -2.69 8.59
CA THR A 175 -19.50 -2.25 9.40
C THR A 175 -19.68 -0.75 9.32
N ASP A 176 -20.92 -0.29 9.41
CA ASP A 176 -21.23 1.13 9.53
C ASP A 176 -20.93 1.59 10.95
N VAL A 177 -20.37 2.80 11.06
CA VAL A 177 -20.05 3.45 12.32
C VAL A 177 -20.41 4.93 12.23
N THR A 178 -20.63 5.55 13.39
CA THR A 178 -20.72 7.01 13.52
C THR A 178 -19.67 7.44 14.52
N ILE A 179 -18.79 8.36 14.11
CA ILE A 179 -17.69 8.88 14.94
C ILE A 179 -17.73 10.39 14.86
N ALA A 180 -17.74 11.08 15.99
CA ALA A 180 -17.90 12.53 16.08
C ALA A 180 -19.10 13.08 15.27
N GLY A 181 -20.18 12.28 15.17
CA GLY A 181 -21.37 12.63 14.39
C GLY A 181 -21.27 12.40 12.88
N ARG A 182 -20.12 11.95 12.36
CA ARG A 182 -19.92 11.66 10.93
C ARG A 182 -20.06 10.17 10.66
N SER A 183 -20.85 9.82 9.64
CA SER A 183 -20.98 8.44 9.16
C SER A 183 -19.69 7.98 8.50
N GLY A 184 -19.20 6.82 8.92
CA GLY A 184 -18.00 6.19 8.39
C GLY A 184 -18.22 4.70 8.12
N ARG A 185 -17.35 4.14 7.28
CA ARG A 185 -17.34 2.72 6.95
C ARG A 185 -16.08 2.08 7.51
N GLN A 186 -16.23 1.32 8.59
CA GLN A 186 -15.14 0.64 9.27
C GLN A 186 -14.83 -0.70 8.59
N PHE A 187 -13.56 -1.09 8.53
CA PHE A 187 -13.14 -2.38 8.00
C PHE A 187 -11.79 -2.83 8.59
N ARG A 188 -11.48 -4.10 8.35
CA ARG A 188 -10.21 -4.77 8.70
C ARG A 188 -9.44 -5.17 7.46
N LEU A 189 -8.14 -5.37 7.61
CA LEU A 189 -7.32 -6.02 6.58
C LEU A 189 -7.21 -7.50 6.93
N ASP A 190 -7.43 -8.38 5.96
CA ASP A 190 -7.28 -9.82 6.13
C ASP A 190 -5.80 -10.22 6.33
N GLY A 191 -5.56 -11.39 6.90
CA GLY A 191 -4.23 -11.92 7.18
C GLY A 191 -3.65 -11.50 8.55
N ALA A 192 -2.32 -11.55 8.67
CA ALA A 192 -1.63 -11.49 9.97
C ALA A 192 -1.85 -10.17 10.74
N SER A 193 -2.13 -9.06 10.06
CA SER A 193 -2.36 -7.75 10.68
C SER A 193 -3.81 -7.53 11.15
N LYS A 194 -4.74 -8.45 10.82
CA LYS A 194 -6.17 -8.30 11.12
C LYS A 194 -6.46 -7.96 12.58
N HIS A 195 -5.73 -8.59 13.49
CA HIS A 195 -5.90 -8.42 14.94
C HIS A 195 -5.17 -7.19 15.52
N LEU A 196 -4.34 -6.51 14.72
CA LEU A 196 -3.59 -5.33 15.14
C LEU A 196 -4.05 -4.05 14.44
N ASN A 197 -4.84 -4.14 13.37
CA ASN A 197 -5.15 -3.02 12.51
C ASN A 197 -6.66 -2.79 12.36
N CYS A 198 -7.15 -1.59 12.64
CA CYS A 198 -8.51 -1.14 12.30
C CYS A 198 -8.46 0.06 11.36
N ASN A 199 -9.41 0.15 10.43
CA ASN A 199 -9.55 1.27 9.52
C ASN A 199 -11.00 1.75 9.54
N VAL A 200 -11.19 3.04 9.30
CA VAL A 200 -12.48 3.63 8.94
C VAL A 200 -12.26 4.62 7.80
N VAL A 201 -13.16 4.63 6.82
CA VAL A 201 -13.21 5.64 5.77
C VAL A 201 -14.42 6.53 5.93
N PHE A 202 -14.22 7.82 5.67
CA PHE A 202 -15.26 8.84 5.63
C PHE A 202 -15.28 9.42 4.22
N ALA A 203 -16.48 9.49 3.62
CA ALA A 203 -16.67 10.18 2.35
C ALA A 203 -16.41 11.67 2.54
N ALA A 204 -15.67 12.28 1.62
CA ALA A 204 -15.38 13.71 1.56
C ALA A 204 -15.63 14.24 0.13
N GLN A 205 -15.77 15.55 -0.08
CA GLN A 205 -15.92 16.16 -1.41
C GLN A 205 -14.81 15.74 -2.37
N GLN A 206 -13.59 15.62 -1.85
CA GLN A 206 -12.42 15.21 -2.61
C GLN A 206 -12.35 13.71 -2.88
N GLY A 207 -13.20 12.88 -2.27
CA GLY A 207 -13.15 11.42 -2.30
C GLY A 207 -13.32 10.79 -0.91
N VAL A 208 -12.22 10.35 -0.31
CA VAL A 208 -12.22 9.69 1.00
C VAL A 208 -11.08 10.20 1.89
N VAL A 209 -11.38 10.32 3.18
CA VAL A 209 -10.38 10.38 4.25
C VAL A 209 -10.47 9.10 5.08
N GLN A 210 -9.35 8.40 5.24
CA GLN A 210 -9.24 7.18 6.04
C GLN A 210 -8.48 7.46 7.33
N LEU A 211 -9.00 6.98 8.45
CA LEU A 211 -8.24 6.84 9.69
C LEU A 211 -7.87 5.36 9.89
N GLN A 212 -6.61 5.10 10.17
CA GLN A 212 -6.09 3.79 10.53
C GLN A 212 -5.46 3.85 11.92
N VAL A 213 -5.69 2.79 12.70
CA VAL A 213 -4.97 2.51 13.94
C VAL A 213 -4.26 1.17 13.79
N LEU A 214 -2.97 1.16 14.12
CA LEU A 214 -2.15 -0.05 14.20
C LEU A 214 -1.60 -0.20 15.63
N ILE A 215 -2.07 -1.22 16.33
CA ILE A 215 -1.60 -1.59 17.66
C ILE A 215 -0.18 -2.12 17.57
N ARG A 216 0.66 -1.74 18.54
CA ARG A 216 2.02 -2.27 18.65
C ARG A 216 1.96 -3.76 19.00
N ALA A 217 2.53 -4.58 18.12
CA ALA A 217 2.58 -6.03 18.28
C ALA A 217 3.35 -6.49 19.53
N ALA A 218 4.24 -5.64 20.06
CA ALA A 218 5.07 -5.93 21.23
C ALA A 218 4.36 -5.68 22.58
N LEU A 219 3.11 -5.26 22.59
CA LEU A 219 2.35 -5.08 23.83
C LEU A 219 1.98 -6.44 24.44
N ASP A 220 2.08 -6.53 25.76
CA ASP A 220 1.49 -7.62 26.53
C ASP A 220 -0.03 -7.45 26.51
N ASN A 221 -0.73 -8.39 25.85
CA ASN A 221 -2.18 -8.35 25.62
C ASN A 221 -2.64 -7.13 24.79
N PRO A 222 -2.35 -7.08 23.48
CA PRO A 222 -2.76 -5.97 22.63
C PRO A 222 -4.29 -5.82 22.64
N PRO A 223 -4.83 -4.60 22.81
CA PRO A 223 -6.26 -4.37 22.76
C PRO A 223 -6.84 -4.67 21.37
N GLU A 224 -8.14 -4.93 21.31
CA GLU A 224 -8.88 -4.97 20.06
C GLU A 224 -8.74 -3.59 19.34
N PRO A 225 -8.34 -3.51 18.06
CA PRO A 225 -7.89 -2.22 17.49
C PRO A 225 -8.99 -1.20 17.14
N CYS A 226 -10.25 -1.62 16.97
CA CYS A 226 -11.33 -0.69 16.61
C CYS A 226 -11.84 0.08 17.82
N GLY A 227 -11.71 -0.46 19.03
CA GLY A 227 -11.97 0.29 20.26
C GLY A 227 -11.15 1.58 20.37
N PRO A 228 -9.81 1.53 20.28
CA PRO A 228 -8.96 2.71 20.17
C PRO A 228 -9.28 3.58 18.96
N LEU A 229 -9.55 3.00 17.79
CA LEU A 229 -9.91 3.77 16.59
C LEU A 229 -11.12 4.66 16.81
N ALA A 230 -12.19 4.15 17.42
CA ALA A 230 -13.38 4.94 17.70
C ALA A 230 -13.06 6.13 18.62
N ARG A 231 -12.33 5.88 19.72
CA ARG A 231 -11.93 6.94 20.67
C ARG A 231 -11.02 8.01 20.05
N ILE A 232 -10.05 7.59 19.24
CA ILE A 232 -9.15 8.50 18.53
C ILE A 232 -9.94 9.30 17.50
N GLY A 233 -10.86 8.64 16.80
CA GLY A 233 -11.73 9.26 15.82
C GLY A 233 -12.53 10.43 16.38
N GLU A 234 -13.01 10.35 17.63
CA GLU A 234 -13.70 11.49 18.29
C GLU A 234 -12.84 12.77 18.35
N ASN A 235 -11.52 12.64 18.41
CA ASN A 235 -10.61 13.79 18.44
C ASN A 235 -10.21 14.27 17.03
N LEU A 236 -10.11 13.37 16.06
CA LEU A 236 -9.50 13.65 14.75
C LEU A 236 -10.52 13.94 13.64
N VAL A 237 -11.65 13.23 13.64
CA VAL A 237 -12.68 13.35 12.59
C VAL A 237 -13.23 14.77 12.43
N PRO A 238 -13.39 15.60 13.49
CA PRO A 238 -13.80 17.00 13.33
C PRO A 238 -12.85 17.86 12.48
N TRP A 239 -11.62 17.40 12.24
CA TRP A 239 -10.62 18.11 11.42
C TRP A 239 -10.55 17.60 9.98
N PHE A 240 -11.29 16.55 9.64
CA PHE A 240 -11.31 16.01 8.29
C PHE A 240 -12.19 16.88 7.39
N PRO A 241 -11.81 17.14 6.13
CA PRO A 241 -12.67 17.83 5.18
C PRO A 241 -13.97 17.06 4.96
N GLU A 242 -15.06 17.79 4.75
CA GLU A 242 -16.37 17.26 4.31
C GLU A 242 -16.38 16.87 2.84
#